data_AF-A0A1A8EPF7-F1
#
_entry.id   AF-A0A1A8EPF7-F1
#
_cell.length_a   1.000
_cell.length_b   1.000
_cell.length_c   1.000
_cell.angle_alpha   90.00
_cell.angle_beta   90.00
_cell.angle_gamma   90.00
#
_symmetry.space_group_name_H-M   'P 1'
#
loop_
_entity.id
_entity.type
_entity.pdbx_description
1 polymer ?
#
loop_
_entity_poly.entity_id
_entity_poly.type
_entity_poly.pdbx_seq_one_letter_code
_entity_poly.pdbx_strand_id
1 'polypeptide(L)'
;MKHNEKKEQHLSLFLEVCSQNEELRLPLHTSIVLFLLSYCECKSFKVFMVYTSSSCSDALRSQLPVPLGVSWVQLEDLPQLVRSCRLPAAVDESGRLCRAGLAVVLRHIIIKTSEEDPSRKDVLELLGFKKTCLKACAEVSKWTRLCEIGIPSAVEEHLL
;
A
#
# COMPACT_ATOMS: atom_id res chain seq x y z
N MET A 1 -32.87 -20.77 8.47
CA MET A 1 -31.99 -19.80 9.15
C MET A 1 -31.15 -19.12 8.08
N LYS A 2 -31.38 -17.82 7.83
CA LYS A 2 -30.62 -17.07 6.82
C LYS A 2 -29.22 -16.82 7.38
N HIS A 3 -28.20 -17.44 6.78
CA HIS A 3 -26.81 -17.11 7.06
C HIS A 3 -26.59 -15.63 6.69
N ASN A 4 -26.38 -14.81 7.70
CA ASN A 4 -25.99 -13.42 7.56
C ASN A 4 -24.49 -13.43 7.24
N GLU A 5 -24.15 -13.49 5.95
CA GLU A 5 -22.77 -13.25 5.50
C GLU A 5 -22.39 -11.85 5.99
N LYS A 6 -21.51 -11.78 6.99
CA LYS A 6 -20.84 -10.53 7.35
C LYS A 6 -20.12 -10.08 6.08
N LYS A 7 -20.61 -9.04 5.42
CA LYS A 7 -19.88 -8.36 4.34
C LYS A 7 -18.53 -7.95 4.93
N GLU A 8 -17.47 -8.67 4.56
CA GLU A 8 -16.12 -8.29 4.93
C GLU A 8 -15.84 -6.92 4.30
N GLN A 9 -15.71 -5.95 5.19
CA GLN A 9 -15.57 -4.54 4.92
C GLN A 9 -14.14 -4.26 4.47
N HIS A 10 -13.87 -4.47 3.18
CA HIS A 10 -12.55 -4.31 2.59
C HIS A 10 -12.35 -2.93 1.97
N LEU A 11 -11.19 -2.35 2.23
CA LEU A 11 -10.70 -1.15 1.56
C LEU A 11 -10.36 -1.48 0.10
N SER A 12 -10.62 -0.58 -0.83
CA SER A 12 -10.27 -0.78 -2.24
C SER A 12 -8.96 -0.08 -2.56
N LEU A 13 -7.95 -0.80 -3.04
CA LEU A 13 -6.64 -0.25 -3.39
C LEU A 13 -6.43 -0.34 -4.90
N PHE A 14 -6.20 0.80 -5.54
CA PHE A 14 -6.01 0.93 -6.99
C PHE A 14 -4.54 1.19 -7.29
N LEU A 15 -3.96 0.34 -8.13
CA LEU A 15 -2.55 0.38 -8.54
C LEU A 15 -2.44 0.45 -10.05
N GLU A 16 -1.50 1.25 -10.55
CA GLU A 16 -1.32 1.43 -11.98
C GLU A 16 -0.51 0.27 -12.58
N VAL A 17 -0.88 -0.13 -13.79
CA VAL A 17 -0.10 -0.99 -14.67
C VAL A 17 0.07 -0.27 -16.01
N CYS A 18 1.31 -0.20 -16.49
CA CYS A 18 1.63 0.40 -17.78
C CYS A 18 1.76 -0.67 -18.85
N SER A 19 1.37 -0.34 -20.08
CA SER A 19 1.72 -1.14 -21.26
C SER A 19 2.79 -0.39 -22.05
N GLN A 20 3.89 -1.07 -22.36
CA GLN A 20 4.95 -0.55 -23.23
C GLN A 20 5.33 -1.64 -24.22
N ASN A 21 5.22 -1.36 -25.52
CA ASN A 21 5.53 -2.32 -26.59
C ASN A 21 4.77 -3.66 -26.46
N GLU A 22 3.46 -3.62 -26.16
CA GLU A 22 2.62 -4.80 -25.91
C GLU A 22 3.02 -5.66 -24.69
N GLU A 23 3.98 -5.21 -23.88
CA GLU A 23 4.32 -5.83 -22.58
C GLU A 23 3.68 -5.04 -21.42
N LEU A 24 3.12 -5.76 -20.44
CA LEU A 24 2.71 -5.13 -19.18
C LEU A 24 3.92 -4.94 -18.27
N ARG A 25 4.00 -3.76 -17.67
CA ARG A 25 5.05 -3.39 -16.73
C ARG A 25 4.43 -2.81 -15.47
N LEU A 26 5.03 -3.15 -14.34
CA LEU A 26 4.69 -2.57 -13.05
C LEU A 26 5.50 -1.28 -12.85
N PRO A 27 4.85 -0.11 -12.72
CA PRO A 27 5.52 1.09 -12.27
C PRO A 27 6.17 0.88 -10.91
N LEU A 28 7.26 1.59 -10.65
CA LEU A 28 7.98 1.51 -9.37
C LEU A 28 7.05 1.69 -8.16
N HIS A 29 6.14 2.67 -8.21
CA HIS A 29 5.18 2.92 -7.14
C HIS A 29 4.29 1.70 -6.86
N THR A 30 3.82 1.01 -7.90
CA THR A 30 3.02 -0.22 -7.77
C THR A 30 3.86 -1.35 -7.16
N SER A 31 5.09 -1.56 -7.65
CA SER A 31 5.99 -2.59 -7.12
C SER A 31 6.29 -2.41 -5.64
N ILE A 32 6.53 -1.16 -5.19
CA ILE A 32 6.75 -0.83 -3.78
C ILE A 32 5.51 -1.18 -2.93
N VAL A 33 4.31 -0.84 -3.41
CA VAL A 33 3.07 -1.13 -2.69
C VAL A 33 2.82 -2.64 -2.60
N LEU A 34 2.99 -3.38 -3.69
CA LEU A 34 2.84 -4.84 -3.71
C LEU A 34 3.84 -5.53 -2.79
N PHE A 35 5.10 -5.07 -2.78
CA PHE A 35 6.12 -5.55 -1.85
C PHE A 35 5.68 -5.33 -0.40
N LEU A 36 5.21 -4.14 -0.05
CA LEU A 36 4.77 -3.84 1.31
C LEU A 36 3.56 -4.67 1.72
N LEU A 37 2.56 -4.84 0.85
CA LEU A 37 1.40 -5.70 1.11
C LEU A 37 1.82 -7.13 1.42
N SER A 38 2.76 -7.67 0.63
CA SER A 38 3.33 -9.00 0.83
C SER A 38 4.10 -9.09 2.15
N TYR A 39 4.99 -8.14 2.43
CA TYR A 39 5.78 -8.07 3.66
C TYR A 39 4.91 -7.97 4.93
N CYS A 40 3.83 -7.20 4.86
CA CYS A 40 2.88 -7.02 5.94
C CYS A 40 1.86 -8.16 6.05
N GLU A 41 1.77 -9.05 5.06
CA GLU A 41 0.68 -10.03 4.90
C GLU A 41 -0.72 -9.40 5.05
N CYS A 42 -0.89 -8.16 4.57
CA CYS A 42 -2.08 -7.37 4.83
C CYS A 42 -3.28 -7.86 4.00
N LYS A 43 -4.41 -8.12 4.66
CA LYS A 43 -5.64 -8.64 4.03
C LYS A 43 -6.77 -7.62 3.96
N SER A 44 -6.63 -6.45 4.58
CA SER A 44 -7.66 -5.39 4.61
C SER A 44 -8.04 -4.83 3.23
N PHE A 45 -7.15 -4.98 2.24
CA PHE A 45 -7.28 -4.32 0.95
C PHE A 45 -7.64 -5.32 -0.15
N LYS A 46 -8.75 -5.03 -0.84
CA LYS A 46 -9.02 -5.57 -2.16
C LYS A 46 -8.22 -4.78 -3.19
N VAL A 47 -7.29 -5.44 -3.86
CA VAL A 47 -6.37 -4.79 -4.82
C VAL A 47 -6.95 -4.85 -6.24
N PHE A 48 -6.89 -3.70 -6.92
CA PHE A 48 -7.31 -3.50 -8.31
C PHE A 48 -6.13 -2.98 -9.14
N MET A 49 -5.80 -3.71 -10.21
CA MET A 49 -4.85 -3.28 -11.23
C MET A 49 -5.58 -2.46 -12.28
N VAL A 50 -5.19 -1.20 -12.38
CA VAL A 50 -5.72 -0.23 -13.33
C VAL A 50 -4.84 -0.21 -14.56
N TYR A 51 -5.45 -0.40 -15.72
CA TYR A 51 -4.78 -0.32 -17.01
C TYR A 51 -5.52 0.62 -17.96
N THR A 52 -4.79 1.20 -18.91
CA THR A 52 -5.30 2.20 -19.85
C THR A 52 -5.50 1.68 -21.28
N SER A 53 -4.94 0.51 -21.62
CA SER A 53 -5.04 -0.05 -22.97
C SER A 53 -6.21 -1.00 -23.15
N SER A 54 -6.83 -0.98 -24.34
CA SER A 54 -7.91 -1.89 -24.72
C SER A 54 -7.47 -3.33 -24.98
N SER A 55 -6.18 -3.66 -24.82
CA SER A 55 -5.57 -4.95 -25.20
C SER A 55 -4.91 -5.68 -24.01
N CYS A 56 -5.46 -5.58 -22.80
CA CYS A 56 -5.01 -6.41 -21.68
C CYS A 56 -5.65 -7.82 -21.76
N SER A 57 -4.99 -8.76 -22.45
CA SER A 57 -5.41 -10.16 -22.49
C SER A 57 -5.03 -10.90 -21.20
N ASP A 58 -5.75 -11.96 -20.86
CA ASP A 58 -5.45 -12.76 -19.65
C ASP A 58 -4.06 -13.40 -19.69
N ALA A 59 -3.55 -13.74 -20.88
CA ALA A 59 -2.19 -14.21 -21.05
C ALA A 59 -1.16 -13.15 -20.63
N LEU A 60 -1.42 -11.88 -20.91
CA LEU A 60 -0.52 -10.79 -20.55
C LEU A 60 -0.54 -10.51 -19.04
N ARG A 61 -1.70 -10.67 -18.41
CA ARG A 61 -1.87 -10.58 -16.95
C ARG A 61 -1.04 -11.64 -16.20
N SER A 62 -0.96 -12.86 -16.75
CA SER A 62 -0.19 -13.96 -16.14
C SER A 62 1.34 -13.76 -16.15
N GLN A 63 1.87 -12.82 -16.94
CA GLN A 63 3.31 -12.53 -16.97
C GLN A 63 3.77 -11.67 -15.78
N LEU A 64 2.83 -11.04 -15.08
CA LEU A 64 3.14 -10.10 -14.01
C LEU A 64 3.28 -10.84 -12.67
N PRO A 65 4.32 -10.56 -11.86
CA PRO A 65 4.54 -11.20 -10.57
C PRO A 65 3.61 -10.60 -9.51
N VAL A 66 2.30 -10.73 -9.73
CA VAL A 66 1.25 -10.15 -8.89
C VAL A 66 0.64 -11.25 -8.02
N PRO A 67 0.36 -10.99 -6.73
CA PRO A 67 -0.25 -11.98 -5.84
C PRO A 67 -1.58 -12.53 -6.39
N LEU A 68 -1.87 -13.79 -6.08
CA LEU A 68 -3.17 -14.41 -6.38
C LEU A 68 -4.28 -13.64 -5.61
N GLY A 69 -5.34 -13.20 -6.30
CA GLY A 69 -6.47 -12.49 -5.70
C GLY A 69 -6.64 -11.02 -6.12
N VAL A 70 -5.81 -10.53 -7.05
CA VAL A 70 -5.92 -9.16 -7.57
C VAL A 70 -6.97 -9.07 -8.69
N SER A 71 -7.82 -8.04 -8.62
CA SER A 71 -8.82 -7.73 -9.66
C SER A 71 -8.25 -6.78 -10.71
N TRP A 72 -8.76 -6.82 -11.93
CA TRP A 72 -8.33 -5.92 -13.02
C TRP A 72 -9.48 -4.99 -13.37
N VAL A 73 -9.18 -3.71 -13.60
CA VAL A 73 -10.17 -2.67 -13.90
C VAL A 73 -9.63 -1.71 -14.95
N GLN A 74 -10.49 -1.29 -15.88
CA GLN A 74 -10.12 -0.27 -16.85
C GLN A 74 -10.19 1.11 -16.21
N LEU A 75 -9.41 2.06 -16.74
CA LEU A 75 -9.40 3.43 -16.24
C LEU A 75 -10.80 4.06 -16.25
N GLU A 76 -11.63 3.73 -17.25
CA GLU A 76 -12.98 4.26 -17.46
C GLU A 76 -13.96 3.81 -16.38
N ASP A 77 -13.78 2.58 -15.88
CA ASP A 77 -14.64 1.95 -14.88
C ASP A 77 -14.30 2.37 -13.45
N LEU A 78 -13.25 3.17 -13.27
CA LEU A 78 -12.86 3.65 -11.96
C LEU A 78 -13.89 4.61 -11.35
N PRO A 79 -14.06 4.57 -10.01
CA PRO A 79 -14.79 5.61 -9.30
C PRO A 79 -14.22 7.00 -9.63
N GLN A 80 -15.09 8.00 -9.81
CA GLN A 80 -14.68 9.35 -10.20
C GLN A 80 -13.65 9.95 -9.24
N LEU A 81 -13.79 9.69 -7.94
CA LEU A 81 -12.86 10.13 -6.90
C LEU A 81 -11.42 9.60 -7.14
N VAL A 82 -11.29 8.35 -7.60
CA VAL A 82 -10.00 7.72 -7.87
C VAL A 82 -9.41 8.25 -9.18
N ARG A 83 -10.24 8.44 -10.22
CA ARG A 83 -9.80 9.02 -11.50
C ARG A 83 -9.18 10.40 -11.37
N SER A 84 -9.62 11.18 -10.39
CA SER A 84 -9.03 12.50 -10.10
C SER A 84 -7.72 12.45 -9.30
N CYS A 85 -7.25 11.26 -8.91
CA CYS A 85 -6.05 11.05 -8.12
C CYS A 85 -4.92 10.43 -8.96
N ARG A 86 -3.66 10.68 -8.57
CA ARG A 86 -2.54 9.85 -9.04
C ARG A 86 -2.49 8.55 -8.25
N LEU A 87 -2.35 7.43 -8.96
CA LEU A 87 -2.17 6.13 -8.32
C LEU A 87 -0.77 6.03 -7.69
N PRO A 88 -0.59 5.28 -6.58
CA PRO A 88 -1.58 4.43 -5.93
C PRO A 88 -2.64 5.23 -5.15
N ALA A 89 -3.85 4.69 -5.07
CA ALA A 89 -4.96 5.29 -4.33
C ALA A 89 -5.77 4.24 -3.59
N ALA A 90 -6.06 4.48 -2.32
CA ALA A 90 -6.91 3.63 -1.48
C ALA A 90 -8.23 4.36 -1.17
N VAL A 91 -9.35 3.66 -1.31
CA VAL A 91 -10.69 4.17 -1.02
C VAL A 91 -11.30 3.37 0.11
N ASP A 92 -11.95 4.07 1.02
CA ASP A 92 -12.71 3.45 2.09
C ASP A 92 -13.96 2.72 1.59
N GLU A 93 -14.56 1.89 2.44
CA GLU A 93 -15.78 1.15 2.08
C GLU A 93 -16.96 2.07 1.75
N SER A 94 -16.95 3.30 2.27
CA SER A 94 -18.00 4.28 1.98
C SER A 94 -17.90 4.86 0.58
N GLY A 95 -16.75 4.67 -0.10
CA GLY A 95 -16.48 5.23 -1.42
C GLY A 95 -16.25 6.74 -1.42
N ARG A 96 -16.21 7.39 -0.24
CA ARG A 96 -16.19 8.85 -0.09
C ARG A 96 -14.83 9.40 0.30
N LEU A 97 -13.98 8.58 0.92
CA LEU A 97 -12.66 8.99 1.36
C LEU A 97 -11.59 8.29 0.52
N CYS A 98 -10.82 9.07 -0.22
CA CYS A 98 -9.68 8.59 -0.99
C CYS A 98 -8.36 9.05 -0.37
N ARG A 99 -7.42 8.12 -0.28
CA ARG A 99 -6.03 8.32 0.16
C ARG A 99 -5.13 8.03 -1.03
N ALA A 100 -4.61 9.08 -1.64
CA ALA A 100 -3.79 8.98 -2.84
C ALA A 100 -2.33 9.36 -2.60
N GLY A 101 -1.45 8.79 -3.42
CA GLY A 101 -0.01 9.00 -3.36
C GLY A 101 0.71 7.95 -2.52
N LEU A 102 1.89 7.56 -2.99
CA LEU A 102 2.65 6.43 -2.45
C LEU A 102 2.82 6.50 -0.93
N ALA A 103 3.40 7.58 -0.41
CA ALA A 103 3.69 7.68 1.01
C ALA A 103 2.43 7.68 1.90
N VAL A 104 1.29 8.17 1.41
CA VAL A 104 0.03 8.16 2.15
C VAL A 104 -0.54 6.73 2.18
N VAL A 105 -0.55 6.07 1.02
CA VAL A 105 -1.03 4.69 0.88
C VAL A 105 -0.19 3.71 1.69
N LEU A 106 1.14 3.78 1.61
CA LEU A 106 2.03 2.88 2.36
C LEU A 106 1.83 3.02 3.88
N ARG A 107 1.73 4.25 4.40
CA ARG A 107 1.42 4.48 5.81
C ARG A 107 0.07 3.90 6.19
N HIS A 108 -0.93 4.07 5.32
CA HIS A 108 -2.26 3.55 5.56
C HIS A 108 -2.29 2.02 5.65
N ILE A 109 -1.53 1.33 4.79
CA ILE A 109 -1.36 -0.13 4.83
C ILE A 109 -0.75 -0.54 6.18
N ILE A 110 0.36 0.07 6.59
CA ILE A 110 1.02 -0.26 7.86
C ILE A 110 0.09 -0.06 9.06
N ILE A 111 -0.64 1.06 9.09
CA ILE A 111 -1.62 1.33 10.16
C ILE A 111 -2.69 0.24 10.18
N LYS A 112 -3.25 -0.11 9.01
CA LYS A 112 -4.31 -1.12 8.92
C LYS A 112 -3.82 -2.51 9.33
N THR A 113 -2.62 -2.91 8.91
CA THR A 113 -2.00 -4.16 9.37
C THR A 113 -1.84 -4.18 10.89
N SER A 114 -1.39 -3.08 11.50
CA SER A 114 -1.23 -3.00 12.96
C SER A 114 -2.56 -2.96 13.72
N GLU A 115 -3.64 -2.47 13.10
CA GLU A 115 -5.00 -2.51 13.67
C GLU A 115 -5.58 -3.93 13.63
N GLU A 116 -5.33 -4.68 12.55
CA GLU A 116 -5.76 -6.08 12.40
C GLU A 116 -4.96 -7.05 13.27
N ASP A 117 -3.64 -6.83 13.37
CA ASP A 117 -2.75 -7.62 14.20
C ASP A 117 -1.86 -6.71 15.08
N PRO A 118 -2.33 -6.36 16.29
CA PRO A 118 -1.56 -5.56 17.24
C PRO A 118 -0.26 -6.21 17.72
N SER A 119 -0.03 -7.50 17.45
CA SER A 119 1.21 -8.19 17.84
C SER A 119 2.38 -7.86 16.89
N ARG A 120 2.10 -7.45 15.66
CA ARG A 120 3.07 -7.09 14.60
C ARG A 120 3.71 -5.71 14.81
N LYS A 121 4.41 -5.54 15.93
CA LYS A 121 5.14 -4.30 16.25
C LYS A 121 6.24 -3.98 15.22
N ASP A 122 6.84 -5.01 14.63
CA ASP A 122 7.82 -4.92 13.54
C ASP A 122 7.30 -4.11 12.35
N VAL A 123 6.04 -4.31 11.96
CA VAL A 123 5.41 -3.59 10.85
C VAL A 123 5.18 -2.12 11.22
N LEU A 124 4.73 -1.87 12.45
CA LEU A 124 4.46 -0.52 12.95
C LEU A 124 5.76 0.33 13.04
N GLU A 125 6.88 -0.30 13.36
CA GLU A 125 8.21 0.34 13.41
C GLU A 125 8.69 0.85 12.05
N LEU A 126 8.13 0.37 10.94
CA LEU A 126 8.43 0.90 9.60
C LEU A 126 8.04 2.38 9.45
N LEU A 127 7.10 2.87 10.28
CA LEU A 127 6.69 4.29 10.33
C LEU A 127 7.63 5.19 11.14
N GLY A 128 8.74 4.64 11.64
CA GLY A 128 9.75 5.40 12.37
C GLY A 128 9.20 6.19 13.56
N PHE A 129 9.91 7.25 13.92
CA PHE A 129 9.55 8.08 15.06
C PHE A 129 8.22 8.82 14.83
N LYS A 130 7.37 8.87 15.86
CA LYS A 130 6.01 9.46 15.84
C LYS A 130 5.04 8.89 14.80
N LYS A 131 5.41 7.80 14.11
CA LYS A 131 4.59 7.16 13.07
C LYS A 131 4.24 8.08 11.88
N THR A 132 4.99 9.18 11.71
CA THR A 132 4.69 10.20 10.69
C THR A 132 5.48 10.01 9.40
N CYS A 133 6.52 9.16 9.36
CA CYS A 133 7.39 9.00 8.19
C CYS A 133 7.81 7.55 7.98
N LEU A 134 7.85 7.04 6.75
CA LEU A 134 8.53 5.77 6.51
C LEU A 134 10.02 5.95 6.88
N LYS A 135 10.62 4.96 7.57
CA LYS A 135 11.92 4.97 8.29
C LYS A 135 13.15 5.59 7.59
N ALA A 136 13.04 6.04 6.35
CA ALA A 136 14.10 6.66 5.55
C ALA A 136 14.52 8.08 5.99
N CYS A 137 13.77 8.81 6.82
CA CYS A 137 14.15 10.19 7.18
C CYS A 137 15.44 10.27 8.02
N ALA A 138 15.77 9.22 8.78
CA ALA A 138 17.00 9.15 9.56
C ALA A 138 18.26 8.92 8.71
N GLU A 139 18.17 8.53 7.45
CA GLU A 139 19.36 8.24 6.62
C GLU A 139 19.83 9.44 5.80
N VAL A 140 18.91 10.33 5.43
CA VAL A 140 19.19 11.52 4.61
C VAL A 140 19.41 12.79 5.44
N SER A 141 18.89 12.86 6.68
CA SER A 141 19.06 14.00 7.57
C SER A 141 19.90 13.61 8.79
N LYS A 142 21.09 14.21 8.91
CA LYS A 142 21.97 14.01 10.08
C LYS A 142 21.28 14.37 11.39
N TRP A 143 20.46 15.42 11.40
CA TRP A 143 19.70 15.86 12.57
C TRP A 143 18.59 14.88 12.93
N THR A 144 17.87 14.37 11.93
CA THR A 144 16.82 13.38 12.14
C THR A 144 17.43 12.07 12.66
N ARG A 145 18.56 11.62 12.10
CA ARG A 145 19.29 10.45 12.60
C ARG A 145 19.71 10.59 14.05
N LEU A 146 20.30 11.74 14.41
CA LEU A 146 20.80 11.99 15.76
C LEU A 146 19.64 11.97 16.75
N CYS A 147 18.55 12.67 16.45
CA CYS A 147 17.40 12.78 17.34
C CYS A 147 16.57 11.50 17.44
N GLU A 148 16.46 10.72 16.36
CA GLU A 148 15.57 9.56 16.31
C GLU A 148 16.26 8.22 16.55
N ILE A 149 17.58 8.12 16.30
CA ILE A 149 18.35 6.89 16.49
C ILE A 149 19.45 7.10 17.52
N GLY A 150 20.30 8.11 17.33
CA GLY A 150 21.50 8.30 18.14
C GLY A 150 21.22 8.54 19.63
N ILE A 151 20.35 9.50 19.93
CA ILE A 151 20.03 9.88 21.32
C ILE A 151 19.24 8.76 22.04
N PRO A 152 18.15 8.20 21.48
CA PRO A 152 17.43 7.10 22.14
C PRO A 152 18.32 5.89 22.42
N SER A 153 19.11 5.44 21.44
CA SER A 153 20.01 4.29 21.63
C SER A 153 21.08 4.52 22.69
N ALA A 154 21.68 5.72 22.73
CA ALA A 154 22.68 6.06 23.74
C ALA A 154 22.08 6.09 25.17
N VAL A 155 20.82 6.52 25.29
CA VAL A 155 20.11 6.51 26.59
C VAL A 155 19.77 5.09 27.02
N GLU A 156 19.29 4.25 26.12
CA GLU A 156 19.01 2.83 26.40
C GLU A 156 20.27 2.07 26.80
N GLU A 157 21.40 2.29 26.11
CA GLU A 157 22.70 1.69 26.45
C GLU A 157 23.24 2.14 27.81
N HIS A 158 22.88 3.35 28.26
CA HIS A 158 23.32 3.87 29.56
C HIS A 158 22.43 3.44 30.73
N LEU A 159 21.20 3.00 30.44
CA LEU A 159 20.21 2.58 31.44
C LEU A 159 20.16 1.05 31.64
N LEU A 160 20.84 0.28 30.77
CA LEU A 160 21.10 -1.17 30.89
C LEU A 160 22.48 -1.43 31.50
#